data_AF-A0A2D4KTG4-F1
#
_entry.id   AF-A0A2D4KTG4-F1
#
_cell.length_a   1.000
_cell.length_b   1.000
_cell.length_c   1.000
_cell.angle_alpha   90.00
_cell.angle_beta   90.00
_cell.angle_gamma   90.00
#
_symmetry.space_group_name_H-M   'P 1'
#
loop_
_entity.id
_entity.type
_entity.pdbx_description
1 polymer ?
#
loop_
_entity_poly.entity_id
_entity_poly.type
_entity_poly.pdbx_seq_one_letter_code
_entity_poly.pdbx_strand_id
1 'polypeptide(L)'
;LFDEEMNEILLDPSDDTKGFFDPNTEENLTYLQLMERCITDPETGLCLLPLKEKKRERKTSSKSSVRKRRVVIVDPETGKEMSVYEAYRKGLIDHQTYLELSEQECEWEEITISSSDGVVKSMIIDRRSGRQYDIDDALAKGLIDQSALDQYRSGTLSITE
;
A
#
# COMPACT_ATOMS: atom_id res chain seq x y z
N LEU A 1 -0.14 -16.52 26.50
CA LEU A 1 0.89 -17.57 26.49
C LEU A 1 0.24 -18.82 25.96
N PHE A 2 0.94 -19.59 25.13
CA PHE A 2 0.44 -20.88 24.65
C PHE A 2 0.16 -21.81 25.84
N ASP A 3 -0.82 -22.70 25.69
CA ASP A 3 -1.08 -23.76 26.66
C ASP A 3 0.04 -24.81 26.64
N GLU A 4 0.05 -25.68 27.65
CA GLU A 4 1.10 -26.67 27.89
C GLU A 4 1.21 -27.65 26.72
N GLU A 5 0.07 -28.10 26.19
CA GLU A 5 -0.01 -29.00 25.03
C GLU A 5 0.61 -28.38 23.78
N MET A 6 0.32 -27.11 23.46
CA MET A 6 0.95 -26.43 22.33
C MET A 6 2.45 -26.25 22.54
N ASN A 7 2.91 -25.96 23.75
CA ASN A 7 4.34 -25.83 24.01
C ASN A 7 5.08 -27.16 23.84
N GLU A 8 4.47 -28.29 24.23
CA GLU A 8 5.05 -29.62 24.01
C GLU A 8 5.19 -29.93 22.51
N ILE A 9 4.15 -29.64 21.71
CA ILE A 9 4.17 -29.83 20.25
C ILE A 9 5.27 -28.97 19.61
N LEU A 10 5.35 -27.69 19.98
CA LEU A 10 6.32 -26.76 19.39
C LEU A 10 7.78 -27.12 19.72
N LEU A 11 8.02 -27.84 20.82
CA LEU A 11 9.35 -28.24 21.28
C LEU A 11 9.73 -29.68 20.87
N ASP A 12 8.83 -30.43 20.24
CA ASP A 12 9.11 -31.78 19.79
C ASP A 12 10.08 -31.76 18.58
N PRO A 13 11.31 -32.30 18.71
CA PRO A 13 12.27 -32.36 17.61
C PRO A 13 11.86 -33.31 16.49
N SER A 14 10.84 -34.15 16.70
CA SER A 14 10.28 -35.06 15.70
C SER A 14 9.07 -34.49 14.96
N ASP A 15 8.52 -33.36 15.39
CA ASP A 15 7.46 -32.66 14.68
C ASP A 15 7.99 -32.01 13.39
N ASP A 16 7.40 -32.39 12.26
CA ASP A 16 7.72 -31.88 10.94
C ASP A 16 6.72 -30.83 10.43
N THR A 17 5.84 -30.33 11.31
CA THR A 17 4.84 -29.31 10.99
C THR A 17 5.52 -27.96 10.70
N LYS A 18 5.67 -27.65 9.40
CA LYS A 18 6.26 -26.40 8.91
C LYS A 18 5.25 -25.24 8.88
N GLY A 19 4.71 -24.89 10.04
CA GLY A 19 3.69 -23.84 10.20
C GLY A 19 4.22 -22.41 10.27
N PHE A 20 5.55 -22.23 10.34
CA PHE A 20 6.19 -20.93 10.52
C PHE A 20 6.93 -20.48 9.26
N PHE A 21 7.05 -19.18 9.04
CA PHE A 21 7.65 -18.60 7.83
C PHE A 21 8.87 -17.75 8.19
N ASP A 22 10.03 -18.02 7.58
CA ASP A 22 11.22 -17.15 7.70
C ASP A 22 11.14 -16.02 6.65
N PRO A 23 10.90 -14.76 7.05
CA PRO A 23 10.83 -13.63 6.12
C PRO A 23 12.16 -13.32 5.39
N ASN A 24 13.28 -13.85 5.85
CA ASN A 24 14.60 -13.65 5.21
C ASN A 24 14.84 -14.59 4.03
N THR A 25 14.43 -15.85 4.14
CA THR A 25 14.64 -16.89 3.11
C THR A 25 13.36 -17.28 2.37
N GLU A 26 12.21 -16.83 2.87
CA GLU A 26 10.86 -17.19 2.40
C GLU A 26 10.57 -18.70 2.51
N GLU A 27 11.23 -19.37 3.46
CA GLU A 27 11.06 -20.81 3.73
C GLU A 27 9.98 -21.05 4.79
N ASN A 28 9.22 -22.13 4.61
CA ASN A 28 8.37 -22.69 5.65
C ASN A 28 9.19 -23.62 6.56
N LEU A 29 9.09 -23.40 7.87
CA LEU A 29 9.93 -23.98 8.91
C LEU A 29 9.08 -24.48 10.08
N THR A 30 9.63 -25.44 10.82
CA THR A 30 9.12 -25.80 12.15
C THR A 30 9.50 -24.71 13.16
N TYR A 31 8.89 -24.72 14.34
CA TYR A 31 9.19 -23.76 15.39
C TYR A 31 10.67 -23.79 15.79
N LEU A 32 11.23 -24.99 16.01
CA LEU A 32 12.65 -25.18 16.38
C LEU A 32 13.60 -24.65 15.30
N GLN A 33 13.30 -24.91 14.03
CA GLN A 33 14.10 -24.39 12.91
C GLN A 33 14.06 -22.86 12.80
N LEU A 34 12.94 -22.23 13.15
CA LEU A 34 12.84 -20.77 13.21
C LEU A 34 13.62 -20.24 14.42
N MET A 35 13.51 -20.90 15.57
CA MET A 35 14.23 -20.54 16.81
C MET A 35 15.75 -20.60 16.64
N GLU A 36 16.29 -21.56 15.89
CA GLU A 36 17.73 -21.64 15.56
C GLU A 36 18.26 -20.41 14.80
N ARG A 37 17.37 -19.66 14.13
CA ARG A 37 17.72 -18.43 13.41
C ARG A 37 17.62 -17.18 14.29
N CYS A 38 17.00 -17.29 15.47
CA CYS A 38 16.83 -16.18 16.40
C CYS A 38 18.10 -15.95 17.24
N ILE A 39 18.24 -14.73 17.75
CA ILE A 39 19.28 -14.32 18.70
C ILE A 39 18.62 -13.87 19.99
N THR A 40 19.25 -14.14 21.13
CA THR A 40 18.77 -13.63 22.42
C THR A 40 19.33 -12.24 22.64
N ASP A 41 18.46 -11.25 22.78
CA ASP A 41 18.85 -9.90 23.15
C ASP A 41 19.33 -9.87 24.61
N PRO A 42 20.60 -9.51 24.88
CA PRO A 42 21.16 -9.57 26.23
C PRO A 42 20.54 -8.56 27.21
N GLU A 43 19.94 -7.47 26.71
CA GLU A 43 19.30 -6.46 27.58
C GLU A 43 17.90 -6.88 28.04
N THR A 44 17.10 -7.44 27.14
CA THR A 44 15.69 -7.81 27.44
C THR A 44 15.47 -9.29 27.70
N GLY A 45 16.41 -10.15 27.32
CA GLY A 45 16.27 -11.61 27.36
C GLY A 45 15.32 -12.17 26.29
N LEU A 46 14.86 -11.33 25.34
CA LEU A 46 13.93 -11.75 24.30
C LEU A 46 14.66 -12.50 23.18
N CYS A 47 14.02 -13.54 22.64
CA CYS A 47 14.49 -14.25 21.46
C CYS A 47 13.95 -13.56 20.21
N LEU A 48 14.83 -12.94 19.42
CA LEU A 48 14.49 -12.08 18.29
C LEU A 48 15.04 -12.66 17.00
N LEU A 49 14.22 -12.74 15.94
CA LEU A 49 14.68 -13.10 14.61
C LEU A 49 15.35 -11.89 13.93
N PRO A 50 16.66 -11.92 13.61
CA PRO A 50 17.29 -10.84 12.86
C PRO A 50 16.71 -10.79 11.45
N LEU A 51 16.05 -9.68 11.12
CA LEU A 51 15.63 -9.43 9.76
C LEU A 51 16.81 -8.86 8.99
N LYS A 52 17.24 -9.56 7.94
CA LYS A 52 18.06 -8.96 6.90
C LYS A 52 17.25 -7.79 6.36
N GLU A 53 17.88 -6.63 6.27
CA GLU A 53 17.34 -5.59 5.40
C GLU A 53 17.23 -6.23 4.02
N LYS A 54 16.01 -6.68 3.63
CA LYS A 54 15.67 -6.68 2.23
C LYS A 54 16.01 -5.27 1.84
N LYS A 55 17.03 -5.08 1.00
CA LYS A 55 17.12 -3.84 0.23
C LYS A 55 15.69 -3.72 -0.27
N ARG A 56 14.92 -2.78 0.29
CA ARG A 56 13.78 -2.25 -0.41
C ARG A 56 14.43 -1.98 -1.73
N GLU A 57 14.14 -2.80 -2.73
CA GLU A 57 14.52 -2.47 -4.08
C GLU A 57 14.01 -1.05 -4.15
N ARG A 58 14.95 -0.11 -4.19
CA ARG A 58 14.62 1.26 -4.47
C ARG A 58 14.15 1.09 -5.90
N LYS A 59 12.88 0.73 -6.09
CA LYS A 59 12.15 0.82 -7.34
C LYS A 59 12.50 2.22 -7.74
N THR A 60 13.40 2.33 -8.70
CA THR A 60 14.02 3.61 -9.05
C THR A 60 12.90 4.37 -9.70
N SER A 61 12.13 5.08 -8.88
CA SER A 61 10.96 5.86 -9.28
C SER A 61 11.49 6.96 -10.18
N SER A 62 11.58 6.65 -11.46
CA SER A 62 11.97 7.59 -12.48
C SER A 62 10.69 8.28 -12.89
N LYS A 63 10.50 9.50 -12.33
CA LYS A 63 9.41 10.45 -12.62
C LYS A 63 8.03 10.00 -12.12
N SER A 64 7.75 10.34 -10.85
CA SER A 64 6.38 10.35 -10.33
C SER A 64 5.68 11.64 -10.80
N SER A 65 4.50 11.49 -11.41
CA SER A 65 3.57 12.59 -11.62
C SER A 65 2.36 12.34 -10.74
N VAL A 66 2.18 13.20 -9.74
CA VAL A 66 1.03 13.13 -8.82
C VAL A 66 -0.08 14.01 -9.38
N ARG A 67 -1.25 13.42 -9.59
CA ARG A 67 -2.48 14.11 -9.99
C ARG A 67 -3.48 14.08 -8.86
N LYS A 68 -3.88 15.27 -8.42
CA LYS A 68 -4.79 15.46 -7.29
C LYS A 68 -6.13 15.97 -7.78
N ARG A 69 -7.22 15.29 -7.41
CA ARG A 69 -8.56 15.89 -7.42
C ARG A 69 -8.86 16.38 -6.02
N ARG A 70 -9.22 17.64 -5.90
CA ARG A 70 -9.64 18.26 -4.64
C ARG A 70 -11.06 18.80 -4.80
N VAL A 71 -11.85 18.67 -3.76
CA VAL A 71 -13.18 19.28 -3.69
C VAL A 71 -13.05 20.52 -2.82
N VAL A 72 -13.55 21.65 -3.32
CA VAL A 72 -13.54 22.93 -2.59
C VAL A 72 -14.97 23.38 -2.33
N ILE A 73 -15.21 23.87 -1.12
CA ILE A 73 -16.45 24.55 -0.75
C ILE A 73 -16.20 26.05 -0.89
N VAL A 74 -17.04 26.71 -1.69
CA VAL A 74 -16.98 28.16 -1.87
C VAL A 74 -18.01 28.80 -0.98
N ASP A 75 -17.57 29.70 -0.11
CA ASP A 75 -18.45 30.59 0.62
C ASP A 75 -19.12 31.57 -0.38
N PRO A 76 -20.46 31.55 -0.51
CA PRO A 76 -21.15 32.37 -1.50
C PRO A 76 -21.12 33.87 -1.20
N GLU A 77 -20.92 34.28 0.07
CA GLU A 77 -20.89 35.69 0.45
C GLU A 77 -19.50 36.31 0.22
N THR A 78 -18.44 35.54 0.51
CA THR A 78 -17.07 36.04 0.44
C THR A 78 -16.30 35.57 -0.80
N GLY A 79 -16.83 34.57 -1.52
CA GLY A 79 -16.15 33.88 -2.61
C GLY A 79 -14.95 33.04 -2.14
N LYS A 80 -14.75 32.88 -0.83
CA LYS A 80 -13.58 32.21 -0.29
C LYS A 80 -13.72 30.70 -0.38
N GLU A 81 -12.71 30.06 -0.94
CA GLU A 81 -12.58 28.60 -0.95
C GLU A 81 -12.15 28.06 0.42
N MET A 82 -12.72 26.93 0.81
CA MET A 82 -12.29 26.14 1.95
C MET A 82 -12.39 24.64 1.64
N SER A 83 -11.67 23.83 2.40
CA SER A 83 -11.75 22.37 2.26
C SER A 83 -13.08 21.81 2.74
N VAL A 84 -13.44 20.62 2.26
CA VAL A 84 -14.62 19.87 2.75
C VAL A 84 -14.58 19.69 4.26
N TYR A 85 -13.40 19.39 4.82
CA TYR A 85 -13.21 19.23 6.27
C TYR A 85 -13.43 20.54 7.05
N GLU A 86 -12.97 21.68 6.53
CA GLU A 86 -13.21 22.98 7.16
C GLU A 86 -14.69 23.35 7.14
N ALA A 87 -15.39 23.08 6.05
CA ALA A 87 -16.83 23.30 5.95
C ALA A 87 -17.60 22.45 6.97
N TYR A 88 -17.23 21.16 7.12
CA TYR A 88 -17.82 20.28 8.13
C TYR A 88 -17.55 20.77 9.56
N ARG A 89 -16.29 21.12 9.87
CA ARG A 89 -15.93 21.65 11.19
C ARG A 89 -16.65 22.96 11.55
N LYS A 90 -17.01 23.76 10.54
CA LYS A 90 -17.79 24.99 10.72
C LYS A 90 -19.31 24.75 10.74
N GLY A 91 -19.76 23.51 10.53
CA GLY A 91 -21.18 23.17 10.46
C GLY A 91 -21.90 23.66 9.20
N LEU A 92 -21.14 23.98 8.14
CA LEU A 92 -21.70 24.45 6.86
C LEU A 92 -22.24 23.29 6.01
N ILE A 93 -21.73 22.08 6.24
CA ILE A 93 -22.22 20.83 5.64
C ILE A 93 -22.39 19.80 6.75
N ASP A 94 -23.36 18.91 6.58
CA ASP A 94 -23.59 17.81 7.51
C ASP A 94 -22.59 16.67 7.32
N HIS A 95 -22.64 15.67 8.21
CA HIS A 95 -21.71 14.55 8.19
C HIS A 95 -21.84 13.68 6.92
N GLN A 96 -23.06 13.48 6.42
CA GLN A 96 -23.29 12.67 5.23
C GLN A 96 -22.69 13.36 4.01
N THR A 97 -22.96 14.65 3.84
CA THR A 97 -22.34 15.47 2.78
C THR A 97 -20.81 15.50 2.89
N TYR A 98 -20.26 15.57 4.11
CA TYR A 98 -18.81 15.48 4.34
C TYR A 98 -18.22 14.16 3.82
N LEU A 99 -18.85 13.02 4.12
CA LEU A 99 -18.38 11.72 3.67
C LEU A 99 -18.39 11.63 2.15
N GLU A 100 -19.52 11.97 1.52
CA GLU A 100 -19.70 11.90 0.06
C GLU A 100 -18.69 12.78 -0.68
N LEU A 101 -18.48 14.01 -0.24
CA LEU A 101 -17.53 14.93 -0.87
C LEU A 101 -16.08 14.54 -0.58
N SER A 102 -15.80 14.01 0.62
CA SER A 102 -14.47 13.53 0.93
C SER A 102 -14.13 12.34 0.04
N GLU A 103 -15.03 11.39 -0.19
CA GLU A 103 -14.78 10.22 -1.05
C GLU A 103 -14.36 10.59 -2.49
N GLN A 104 -14.79 11.74 -3.00
CA GLN A 104 -14.41 12.21 -4.33
C GLN A 104 -12.97 12.75 -4.42
N GLU A 105 -12.36 13.09 -3.29
CA GLU A 105 -10.96 13.53 -3.24
C GLU A 105 -10.02 12.33 -3.37
N CYS A 106 -9.15 12.38 -4.40
CA CYS A 106 -8.19 11.31 -4.69
C CYS A 106 -6.82 11.89 -5.08
N GLU A 107 -5.78 11.14 -4.72
CA GLU A 107 -4.39 11.46 -5.04
C GLU A 107 -3.80 10.31 -5.83
N TRP A 108 -3.93 10.40 -7.16
CA TRP A 108 -3.40 9.42 -8.09
C TRP A 108 -1.92 9.69 -8.35
N GLU A 109 -1.10 8.66 -8.29
CA GLU A 109 0.32 8.72 -8.58
C GLU A 109 0.66 7.68 -9.65
N GLU A 110 1.14 8.12 -10.82
CA GLU A 110 1.73 7.20 -11.79
C GLU A 110 3.18 6.93 -11.40
N ILE A 111 3.51 5.67 -11.16
CA ILE A 111 4.86 5.20 -10.92
C ILE A 111 5.30 4.25 -12.03
N THR A 112 6.55 4.39 -12.45
CA THR A 112 7.20 3.40 -13.30
C THR A 112 8.13 2.55 -12.44
N ILE A 113 7.91 1.24 -12.45
CA ILE A 113 8.70 0.26 -11.73
C ILE A 113 9.55 -0.50 -12.74
N SER A 114 10.85 -0.39 -12.61
CA SER A 114 11.83 -1.25 -13.27
C SER A 114 12.24 -2.38 -12.33
N SER A 115 12.05 -3.62 -12.78
CA SER A 115 12.48 -4.84 -12.09
C SER A 115 13.88 -5.26 -12.55
N SER A 116 14.57 -6.08 -11.76
CA SER A 116 15.95 -6.54 -12.02
C SER A 116 16.09 -7.38 -13.29
N ASP A 117 14.99 -7.99 -13.74
CA ASP A 117 14.87 -8.72 -15.01
C ASP A 117 14.71 -7.80 -16.23
N GLY A 118 14.71 -6.47 -16.03
CA GLY A 118 14.54 -5.48 -17.08
C GLY A 118 13.09 -5.21 -17.46
N VAL A 119 12.12 -5.85 -16.79
CA VAL A 119 10.70 -5.56 -17.01
C VAL A 119 10.38 -4.19 -16.43
N VAL A 120 9.81 -3.32 -17.26
CA VAL A 120 9.33 -1.99 -16.87
C VAL A 120 7.82 -2.02 -16.85
N LYS A 121 7.22 -1.70 -15.72
CA LYS A 121 5.77 -1.60 -15.55
C LYS A 121 5.36 -0.20 -15.15
N SER A 122 4.31 0.32 -15.76
CA SER A 122 3.67 1.56 -15.32
C SER A 122 2.44 1.23 -14.50
N MET A 123 2.35 1.81 -13.29
CA MET A 123 1.22 1.61 -12.39
C MET A 123 0.66 2.94 -11.93
N ILE A 124 -0.65 2.98 -11.74
CA ILE A 124 -1.35 4.11 -11.12
C ILE A 124 -1.75 3.70 -9.71
N ILE A 125 -1.41 4.53 -8.73
CA ILE A 125 -1.67 4.29 -7.32
C ILE A 125 -2.61 5.37 -6.79
N ASP A 126 -3.72 4.99 -6.18
CA ASP A 126 -4.45 5.91 -5.31
C ASP A 126 -3.77 5.92 -3.93
N ARG A 127 -3.09 7.01 -3.59
CA ARG A 127 -2.35 7.14 -2.34
C ARG A 127 -3.25 7.16 -1.10
N ARG A 128 -4.56 7.40 -1.26
CA ARG A 128 -5.51 7.41 -0.16
C ARG A 128 -5.95 6.00 0.22
N SER A 129 -6.43 5.21 -0.76
CA SER A 129 -6.85 3.83 -0.53
C SER A 129 -5.70 2.82 -0.54
N GLY A 130 -4.56 3.17 -1.15
CA GLY A 130 -3.44 2.27 -1.40
C GLY A 130 -3.67 1.30 -2.56
N ARG A 131 -4.80 1.43 -3.29
CA ARG A 131 -5.11 0.63 -4.47
C ARG A 131 -4.11 0.92 -5.59
N GLN A 132 -3.75 -0.11 -6.34
CA GLN A 132 -2.76 -0.05 -7.42
C GLN A 132 -3.33 -0.71 -8.67
N TYR A 133 -3.11 -0.08 -9.82
CA TYR A 133 -3.60 -0.53 -11.10
C TYR A 133 -2.46 -0.57 -12.11
N ASP A 134 -2.21 -1.73 -12.72
CA ASP A 134 -1.23 -1.91 -13.79
C ASP A 134 -1.84 -1.40 -15.11
N ILE A 135 -1.17 -0.43 -15.75
CA ILE A 135 -1.69 0.21 -16.97
C ILE A 135 -1.72 -0.78 -18.13
N ASP A 136 -0.71 -1.66 -18.23
CA ASP A 136 -0.61 -2.63 -19.32
C ASP A 136 -1.70 -3.70 -19.18
N ASP A 137 -1.99 -4.13 -17.94
CA ASP A 137 -3.11 -5.04 -17.65
C ASP A 137 -4.47 -4.40 -17.97
N ALA A 138 -4.66 -3.12 -17.66
CA ALA A 138 -5.89 -2.40 -17.97
C ALA A 138 -6.12 -2.27 -19.49
N LEU A 139 -5.06 -2.03 -20.27
CA LEU A 139 -5.10 -2.04 -21.74
C LEU A 139 -5.40 -3.44 -22.28
N ALA A 140 -4.74 -4.48 -21.76
CA ALA A 140 -4.92 -5.86 -22.19
C ALA A 140 -6.34 -6.38 -21.91
N LYS A 141 -6.95 -5.94 -20.81
CA LYS A 141 -8.34 -6.25 -20.45
C LYS A 141 -9.36 -5.36 -21.17
N GLY A 142 -8.92 -4.36 -21.94
CA GLY A 142 -9.79 -3.41 -22.62
C GLY A 142 -10.58 -2.49 -21.68
N LEU A 143 -10.11 -2.31 -20.44
CA LEU A 143 -10.71 -1.37 -19.47
C LEU A 143 -10.45 0.08 -19.88
N ILE A 144 -9.31 0.31 -20.55
CA ILE A 144 -8.93 1.57 -21.18
C ILE A 144 -8.39 1.27 -22.57
N ASP A 145 -8.47 2.24 -23.48
CA ASP A 145 -7.80 2.19 -24.76
C ASP A 145 -6.58 3.11 -24.78
N GLN A 146 -5.78 3.03 -25.85
CA GLN A 146 -4.58 3.85 -25.99
C GLN A 146 -4.91 5.36 -26.02
N SER A 147 -6.06 5.73 -26.59
CA SER A 147 -6.48 7.13 -26.65
C SER A 147 -6.76 7.71 -25.27
N ALA A 148 -7.46 6.95 -24.42
CA ALA A 148 -7.74 7.31 -23.04
C ALA A 148 -6.44 7.43 -22.23
N LEU A 149 -5.47 6.53 -22.45
CA LEU A 149 -4.16 6.62 -21.81
C LEU A 149 -3.38 7.87 -22.26
N ASP A 150 -3.41 8.20 -23.54
CA ASP A 150 -2.72 9.38 -24.07
C ASP A 150 -3.37 10.68 -23.57
N GLN A 151 -4.71 10.74 -23.55
CA GLN A 151 -5.47 11.86 -22.96
C GLN A 151 -5.26 11.98 -21.46
N TYR A 152 -5.13 10.84 -20.77
CA TYR A 152 -4.69 10.84 -19.38
C TYR A 152 -3.31 11.47 -19.35
N ARG A 153 -2.26 10.93 -19.99
CA ARG A 153 -0.89 11.47 -19.90
C ARG A 153 -0.76 12.96 -20.31
N SER A 154 -1.56 13.45 -21.26
CA SER A 154 -1.61 14.88 -21.64
C SER A 154 -2.26 15.78 -20.60
N GLY A 155 -2.99 15.22 -19.63
CA GLY A 155 -3.72 15.95 -18.59
C GLY A 155 -5.15 16.35 -18.98
N THR A 156 -5.61 15.91 -20.15
CA THR A 156 -6.95 16.21 -20.67
C THR A 156 -8.02 15.32 -20.05
N LEU A 157 -7.66 14.10 -19.63
CA LEU A 157 -8.54 13.16 -18.95
C LEU A 157 -8.13 12.98 -17.48
N SER A 158 -9.09 13.16 -16.57
CA SER A 158 -8.95 12.90 -15.13
C SER A 158 -9.41 11.49 -14.78
N ILE A 159 -8.71 10.82 -13.86
CA ILE A 159 -9.13 9.52 -13.33
C ILE A 159 -10.30 9.71 -12.36
N THR A 160 -11.32 8.87 -12.49
CA THR A 160 -12.46 8.73 -11.56
C THR A 160 -12.51 7.26 -11.12
N GLU A 161 -12.89 7.01 -9.86
CA GLU A 161 -13.27 5.65 -9.43
C GLU A 161 -14.61 5.23 -10.02
#